data_AF-A0A0M0BP33-F1
#
_entry.id   AF-A0A0M0BP33-F1
#
_cell.length_a   1.000
_cell.length_b   1.000
_cell.length_c   1.000
_cell.angle_alpha   90.00
_cell.angle_beta   90.00
_cell.angle_gamma   90.00
#
_symmetry.space_group_name_H-M   'P 1'
#
loop_
_entity.id
_entity.type
_entity.pdbx_description
1 polymer ?
#
loop_
_entity_poly.entity_id
_entity_poly.type
_entity_poly.pdbx_seq_one_letter_code
_entity_poly.pdbx_strand_id
1 'polypeptide(L)'
;MLERRHVTFYARSSGVPEDRAERDIVLTYVLRIMSDRMLPRLAFKGGTCLKKIYFGKTGRFSMDLDFTSIDLTPRELSGEIKNLLHKKRWYGIDFEVAEENFRSESYLAVVRYAHSWNLGSFFEVQVSLRELPVFPPEELPIHEEIYFRYCEFQSFPVKCMQRDEILSEKIRAAFQRASSRDLYDLYLFAERPFNREHVKALVAIKCWNVRDPFNPELFLDRVEKGDYNWEDLGRLLHRGSLPPQEQMIRKVLSEYAFLGDLDNTLLEIVRDSKAHRKKKLVTQIIEHLREKGSSI
;
A
#
# COMPACT_ATOMS: atom_id res chain seq x y z
N MET A 1 -20.11 -15.35 -9.67
CA MET A 1 -19.01 -16.33 -9.72
C MET A 1 -17.98 -15.80 -10.70
N LEU A 2 -16.69 -16.04 -10.49
CA LEU A 2 -15.62 -15.47 -11.32
C LEU A 2 -15.58 -16.10 -12.73
N GLU A 3 -16.37 -15.57 -13.65
CA GLU A 3 -16.42 -16.03 -15.03
C GLU A 3 -15.31 -15.41 -15.88
N ARG A 4 -14.59 -16.26 -16.63
CA ARG A 4 -13.47 -15.83 -17.47
C ARG A 4 -13.82 -14.69 -18.42
N ARG A 5 -14.99 -14.72 -19.05
CA ARG A 5 -15.43 -13.65 -19.98
C ARG A 5 -15.46 -12.26 -19.32
N HIS A 6 -15.86 -12.17 -18.05
CA HIS A 6 -15.90 -10.89 -17.32
C HIS A 6 -14.48 -10.43 -16.97
N VAL A 7 -13.60 -11.36 -16.61
CA VAL A 7 -12.17 -11.07 -16.37
C VAL A 7 -11.48 -10.64 -17.66
N THR A 8 -11.68 -11.35 -18.77
CA THR A 8 -11.15 -10.98 -20.08
C THR A 8 -11.63 -9.59 -20.51
N PHE A 9 -12.91 -9.27 -20.26
CA PHE A 9 -13.46 -7.94 -20.54
C PHE A 9 -12.79 -6.86 -19.68
N TYR A 10 -12.59 -7.11 -18.38
CA TYR A 10 -11.85 -6.22 -17.49
C TYR A 10 -10.40 -6.03 -17.94
N ALA A 11 -9.69 -7.12 -18.22
CA ALA A 11 -8.31 -7.11 -18.70
C ALA A 11 -8.15 -6.28 -19.98
N ARG A 12 -9.02 -6.49 -20.97
CA ARG A 12 -9.00 -5.74 -22.24
C ARG A 12 -9.30 -4.26 -22.04
N SER A 13 -10.33 -3.94 -21.27
CA SER A 13 -10.71 -2.55 -20.98
C SER A 13 -9.64 -1.82 -20.18
N SER A 14 -8.94 -2.54 -19.32
CA SER A 14 -7.82 -2.03 -18.54
C SER A 14 -6.50 -2.07 -19.32
N GLY A 15 -6.41 -2.81 -20.42
CA GLY A 15 -5.18 -2.94 -21.20
C GLY A 15 -4.07 -3.74 -20.52
N VAL A 16 -4.40 -4.60 -19.56
CA VAL A 16 -3.45 -5.43 -18.79
C VAL A 16 -3.61 -6.93 -19.10
N PRO A 17 -2.60 -7.77 -18.79
CA PRO A 17 -2.71 -9.21 -18.89
C PRO A 17 -3.87 -9.81 -18.08
N GLU A 18 -4.45 -10.91 -18.56
CA GLU A 18 -5.62 -11.56 -17.95
C GLU A 18 -5.34 -12.03 -16.51
N ASP A 19 -4.14 -12.55 -16.23
CA ASP A 19 -3.71 -12.98 -14.88
C ASP A 19 -3.65 -11.82 -13.88
N ARG A 20 -3.35 -10.59 -14.35
CA ARG A 20 -3.30 -9.39 -13.51
C ARG A 20 -4.69 -8.87 -13.19
N ALA A 21 -5.55 -8.80 -14.19
CA ALA A 21 -6.95 -8.44 -14.02
C ALA A 21 -7.67 -9.45 -13.10
N GLU A 22 -7.42 -10.74 -13.31
CA GLU A 22 -7.93 -11.82 -12.47
C GLU A 22 -7.51 -11.64 -11.01
N ARG A 23 -6.19 -11.49 -10.77
CA ARG A 23 -5.70 -11.37 -9.40
C ARG A 23 -6.23 -10.12 -8.71
N ASP A 24 -6.33 -8.99 -9.41
CA ASP A 24 -6.94 -7.77 -8.85
C ASP A 24 -8.38 -8.01 -8.38
N ILE A 25 -9.17 -8.79 -9.13
CA ILE A 25 -10.52 -9.18 -8.71
C ILE A 25 -10.46 -10.12 -7.50
N VAL A 26 -9.58 -11.12 -7.50
CA VAL A 26 -9.40 -12.06 -6.37
C VAL A 26 -9.02 -11.32 -5.09
N LEU A 27 -8.12 -10.32 -5.17
CA LEU A 27 -7.76 -9.50 -4.01
C LEU A 27 -8.97 -8.70 -3.47
N THR A 28 -9.90 -8.26 -4.34
CA THR A 28 -11.16 -7.64 -3.89
C THR A 28 -12.06 -8.64 -3.18
N TYR A 29 -12.18 -9.88 -3.67
CA TYR A 29 -12.90 -10.93 -2.96
C TYR A 29 -12.29 -11.24 -1.60
N VAL A 30 -10.95 -11.29 -1.50
CA VAL A 30 -10.25 -11.51 -0.23
C VAL A 30 -10.52 -10.38 0.77
N LEU A 31 -10.47 -9.12 0.32
CA LEU A 31 -10.87 -7.97 1.14
C LEU A 31 -12.32 -8.10 1.62
N ARG A 32 -13.25 -8.57 0.78
CA ARG A 32 -14.65 -8.78 1.18
C ARG A 32 -14.80 -9.90 2.21
N ILE A 33 -14.06 -11.00 2.04
CA ILE A 33 -14.07 -12.14 3.00
C ILE A 33 -13.54 -11.68 4.36
N MET A 34 -12.54 -10.80 4.37
CA MET A 34 -11.92 -10.28 5.60
C MET A 34 -12.72 -9.15 6.25
N SER A 35 -13.68 -8.51 5.55
CA SER A 35 -14.28 -7.23 5.95
C SER A 35 -15.01 -7.26 7.29
N ASP A 36 -15.68 -8.36 7.61
CA ASP A 36 -16.61 -8.39 8.74
C ASP A 36 -15.92 -8.80 10.06
N ARG A 37 -14.69 -9.32 9.99
CA ARG A 37 -13.97 -9.85 11.17
C ARG A 37 -12.58 -9.25 11.33
N MET A 38 -11.79 -9.26 10.27
CA MET A 38 -10.35 -9.01 10.36
C MET A 38 -10.01 -7.57 9.95
N LEU A 39 -10.61 -7.02 8.89
CA LEU A 39 -10.30 -5.65 8.43
C LEU A 39 -10.59 -4.55 9.45
N PRO A 40 -11.61 -4.61 10.33
CA PRO A 40 -11.83 -3.55 11.33
C PRO A 40 -10.67 -3.41 12.33
N ARG A 41 -9.83 -4.43 12.44
CA ARG A 41 -8.67 -4.55 13.33
C ARG A 41 -7.33 -4.36 12.60
N LEU A 42 -7.39 -4.01 11.32
CA LEU A 42 -6.23 -3.76 10.46
C LEU A 42 -6.37 -2.38 9.77
N ALA A 43 -5.23 -1.80 9.40
CA ALA A 43 -5.18 -0.64 8.53
C ALA A 43 -4.58 -1.05 7.18
N PHE A 44 -5.40 -1.07 6.13
CA PHE A 44 -4.98 -1.37 4.77
C PHE A 44 -4.01 -0.32 4.21
N LYS A 45 -2.96 -0.76 3.52
CA LYS A 45 -1.91 0.10 2.98
C LYS A 45 -1.26 -0.48 1.72
N GLY A 46 -0.13 0.09 1.31
CA GLY A 46 0.66 -0.42 0.20
C GLY A 46 0.05 -0.13 -1.18
N GLY A 47 0.57 -0.80 -2.21
CA GLY A 47 0.20 -0.51 -3.61
C GLY A 47 -1.25 -0.87 -3.94
N THR A 48 -1.76 -1.94 -3.34
CA THR A 48 -3.15 -2.39 -3.58
C THR A 48 -4.15 -1.46 -2.92
N CYS A 49 -3.84 -0.91 -1.73
CA CYS A 49 -4.64 0.15 -1.12
C CYS A 49 -4.66 1.41 -1.99
N LEU A 50 -3.50 1.84 -2.52
CA LEU A 50 -3.45 2.99 -3.41
C LEU A 50 -4.35 2.81 -4.65
N LYS A 51 -4.29 1.65 -5.32
CA LYS A 51 -5.19 1.38 -6.45
C LYS A 51 -6.65 1.34 -6.02
N LYS A 52 -6.99 0.55 -5.01
CA LYS A 52 -8.38 0.24 -4.67
C LYS A 52 -9.08 1.36 -3.91
N ILE A 53 -8.37 2.22 -3.17
CA ILE A 53 -8.98 3.24 -2.29
C ILE A 53 -8.71 4.67 -2.77
N TYR A 54 -7.51 4.97 -3.28
CA TYR A 54 -7.12 6.37 -3.53
C TYR A 54 -7.07 6.76 -5.01
N PHE A 55 -6.62 5.87 -5.89
CA PHE A 55 -6.29 6.23 -7.27
C PHE A 55 -7.15 5.54 -8.34
N GLY A 56 -7.90 4.50 -7.99
CA GLY A 56 -8.77 3.75 -8.91
C GLY A 56 -8.03 3.37 -10.20
N LYS A 57 -8.62 3.75 -11.33
CA LYS A 57 -8.09 3.51 -12.69
C LYS A 57 -6.73 4.15 -12.96
N THR A 58 -6.38 5.24 -12.26
CA THR A 58 -5.05 5.86 -12.41
C THR A 58 -3.98 5.09 -11.63
N GLY A 59 -4.39 4.30 -10.63
CA GLY A 59 -3.50 3.47 -9.84
C GLY A 59 -3.03 2.23 -10.61
N ARG A 60 -1.73 1.96 -10.50
CA ARG A 60 -1.14 0.74 -11.08
C ARG A 60 -1.67 -0.52 -10.39
N PHE A 61 -1.73 -1.62 -11.13
CA PHE A 61 -2.01 -2.94 -10.57
C PHE A 61 -0.93 -3.34 -9.54
N SER A 62 -1.38 -4.08 -8.54
CA SER A 62 -0.59 -4.59 -7.42
C SER A 62 -1.13 -5.96 -7.04
N MET A 63 -0.26 -6.85 -6.54
CA MET A 63 -0.53 -8.29 -6.51
C MET A 63 -0.72 -8.87 -5.11
N ASP A 64 -0.46 -8.07 -4.08
CA ASP A 64 -0.41 -8.49 -2.68
C ASP A 64 -1.30 -7.59 -1.82
N LEU A 65 -1.60 -8.01 -0.58
CA LEU A 65 -2.35 -7.21 0.39
C LEU A 65 -1.46 -6.85 1.56
N ASP A 66 -1.22 -5.55 1.74
CA ASP A 66 -0.40 -5.02 2.83
C ASP A 66 -1.27 -4.35 3.90
N PHE A 67 -1.02 -4.66 5.16
CA PHE A 67 -1.70 -4.06 6.30
C PHE A 67 -0.72 -3.64 7.39
N THR A 68 -1.17 -2.74 8.24
CA THR A 68 -0.63 -2.54 9.59
C THR A 68 -1.63 -3.09 10.59
N SER A 69 -1.17 -3.85 11.59
CA SER A 69 -2.03 -4.32 12.68
C SER A 69 -2.40 -3.18 13.61
N ILE A 70 -3.66 -3.12 14.04
CA ILE A 70 -4.12 -2.16 15.06
C ILE A 70 -4.02 -2.81 16.45
N ASP A 71 -4.56 -4.01 16.59
CA ASP A 71 -4.68 -4.69 17.88
C ASP A 71 -4.61 -6.22 17.78
N LEU A 72 -4.14 -6.77 16.65
CA LEU A 72 -3.96 -8.20 16.43
C LEU A 72 -2.50 -8.61 16.61
N THR A 73 -2.26 -9.69 17.36
CA THR A 73 -0.95 -10.35 17.48
C THR A 73 -0.68 -11.27 16.28
N PRO A 74 0.59 -11.65 16.00
CA PRO A 74 0.90 -12.55 14.89
C PRO A 74 0.21 -13.93 14.98
N ARG A 75 -0.06 -14.41 16.21
CA ARG A 75 -0.79 -15.67 16.42
C ARG A 75 -2.27 -15.53 16.11
N GLU A 76 -2.91 -14.44 16.50
CA GLU A 76 -4.30 -14.16 16.14
C GLU A 76 -4.45 -13.97 14.63
N LEU A 77 -3.51 -13.27 13.99
CA LEU A 77 -3.45 -13.13 12.53
C LEU A 77 -3.41 -14.50 11.83
N SER A 78 -2.54 -15.41 12.30
CA SER A 78 -2.47 -16.78 11.79
C SER A 78 -3.81 -17.51 11.94
N GLY A 79 -4.41 -17.42 13.13
CA GLY A 79 -5.70 -18.05 13.43
C GLY A 79 -6.82 -17.55 12.50
N GLU A 80 -6.96 -16.23 12.36
CA GLU A 80 -7.98 -15.61 11.52
C GLU A 80 -7.77 -15.91 10.03
N ILE A 81 -6.55 -15.77 9.52
CA ILE A 81 -6.23 -16.07 8.11
C ILE A 81 -6.50 -17.54 7.78
N LYS A 82 -6.10 -18.47 8.66
CA LYS A 82 -6.39 -19.90 8.43
C LYS A 82 -7.89 -20.18 8.52
N ASN A 83 -8.58 -19.58 9.48
CA ASN A 83 -10.03 -19.74 9.63
C ASN A 83 -10.79 -19.22 8.40
N LEU A 84 -10.34 -18.11 7.80
CA LEU A 84 -10.99 -17.50 6.63
C LEU A 84 -10.56 -18.15 5.30
N LEU A 85 -9.29 -18.53 5.14
CA LEU A 85 -8.72 -18.86 3.83
C LEU A 85 -8.12 -20.27 3.72
N HIS A 86 -7.70 -20.96 4.79
CA HIS A 86 -7.04 -22.26 4.63
C HIS A 86 -8.06 -23.38 4.35
N LYS A 87 -8.00 -23.97 3.15
CA LYS A 87 -8.92 -25.02 2.68
C LYS A 87 -10.38 -24.57 2.74
N LYS A 88 -10.62 -23.32 2.36
CA LYS A 88 -11.95 -22.69 2.32
C LYS A 88 -12.34 -22.38 0.90
N ARG A 89 -13.64 -22.42 0.62
CA ARG A 89 -14.20 -22.03 -0.66
C ARG A 89 -15.15 -20.84 -0.47
N TRP A 90 -14.88 -19.75 -1.17
CA TRP A 90 -15.68 -18.53 -1.14
C TRP A 90 -15.99 -18.07 -2.56
N TYR A 91 -17.25 -17.74 -2.86
CA TYR A 91 -17.66 -17.24 -4.18
C TYR A 91 -17.23 -18.14 -5.37
N GLY A 92 -17.08 -19.44 -5.12
CA GLY A 92 -16.60 -20.42 -6.11
C GLY A 92 -15.08 -20.51 -6.26
N ILE A 93 -14.31 -19.74 -5.48
CA ILE A 93 -12.84 -19.73 -5.44
C ILE A 93 -12.37 -20.51 -4.23
N ASP A 94 -11.48 -21.48 -4.46
CA ASP A 94 -10.81 -22.26 -3.41
C ASP A 94 -9.55 -21.52 -2.97
N PHE A 95 -9.36 -21.41 -1.65
CA PHE A 95 -8.19 -20.79 -1.03
C PHE A 95 -7.46 -21.81 -0.13
N GLU A 96 -6.14 -21.67 -0.08
CA GLU A 96 -5.28 -22.46 0.78
C GLU A 96 -4.05 -21.64 1.21
N VAL A 97 -3.82 -21.53 2.52
CA VAL A 97 -2.55 -20.99 3.03
C VAL A 97 -1.46 -22.03 2.73
N ALA A 98 -0.61 -21.71 1.76
CA ALA A 98 0.45 -22.60 1.27
C ALA A 98 1.71 -22.46 2.13
N GLU A 99 2.07 -21.23 2.48
CA GLU A 99 3.18 -20.91 3.37
C GLU A 99 2.78 -19.81 4.35
N GLU A 100 3.37 -19.83 5.54
CA GLU A 100 3.16 -18.82 6.57
C GLU A 100 4.45 -18.56 7.32
N ASN A 101 4.76 -17.29 7.53
CA ASN A 101 5.89 -16.86 8.33
C ASN A 101 5.45 -15.71 9.24
N PHE A 102 5.76 -15.83 10.53
CA PHE A 102 5.55 -14.72 11.44
C PHE A 102 6.70 -14.58 12.42
N ARG A 103 7.02 -13.33 12.72
CA ARG A 103 7.99 -12.89 13.73
C ARG A 103 7.25 -12.03 14.75
N SER A 104 7.96 -11.53 15.76
CA SER A 104 7.37 -10.65 16.77
C SER A 104 6.66 -9.41 16.18
N GLU A 105 7.17 -8.88 15.06
CA GLU A 105 6.70 -7.61 14.48
C GLU A 105 6.17 -7.73 13.04
N SER A 106 5.98 -8.93 12.51
CA SER A 106 5.52 -9.12 11.14
C SER A 106 4.81 -10.46 10.95
N TYR A 107 3.80 -10.48 10.10
CA TYR A 107 3.12 -11.66 9.62
C TYR A 107 3.07 -11.66 8.09
N LEU A 108 3.35 -12.80 7.47
CA LEU A 108 3.28 -13.05 6.04
C LEU A 108 2.58 -14.39 5.82
N ALA A 109 1.57 -14.40 4.95
CA ALA A 109 0.97 -15.62 4.43
C ALA A 109 1.01 -15.62 2.91
N VAL A 110 1.50 -16.71 2.33
CA VAL A 110 1.38 -16.98 0.89
C VAL A 110 0.12 -17.81 0.71
N VAL A 111 -0.87 -17.23 0.03
CA VAL A 111 -2.18 -17.85 -0.16
C VAL A 111 -2.31 -18.29 -1.61
N ARG A 112 -2.51 -19.60 -1.80
CA ARG A 112 -2.91 -20.17 -3.07
C ARG A 112 -4.40 -19.95 -3.27
N TYR A 113 -4.80 -19.56 -4.47
CA TYR A 113 -6.19 -19.59 -4.92
C TYR A 113 -6.33 -20.40 -6.21
N ALA A 114 -7.49 -21.04 -6.38
CA ALA A 114 -7.85 -21.78 -7.58
C ALA A 114 -9.36 -21.69 -7.84
N HIS A 115 -9.77 -21.83 -9.09
CA HIS A 115 -11.17 -21.89 -9.51
C HIS A 115 -11.29 -22.55 -10.89
N SER A 116 -12.50 -22.57 -11.46
CA SER A 116 -12.86 -23.37 -12.65
C SER A 116 -11.93 -23.26 -13.87
N TRP A 117 -11.20 -22.17 -14.05
CA TRP A 117 -10.29 -21.96 -15.18
C TRP A 117 -8.88 -21.49 -14.78
N ASN A 118 -8.59 -21.42 -13.46
CA ASN A 118 -7.24 -21.21 -12.93
C ASN A 118 -6.92 -22.34 -11.93
N LEU A 119 -5.97 -23.21 -12.30
CA LEU A 119 -5.59 -24.39 -11.52
C LEU A 119 -4.78 -24.06 -10.25
N GLY A 120 -4.29 -22.83 -10.13
CA GLY A 120 -3.50 -22.40 -8.99
C GLY A 120 -2.71 -21.14 -9.30
N SER A 121 -2.87 -20.13 -8.46
CA SER A 121 -2.06 -18.92 -8.44
C SER A 121 -1.90 -18.45 -6.99
N PHE A 122 -0.97 -17.52 -6.76
CA PHE A 122 -0.60 -17.10 -5.41
C PHE A 122 -0.67 -15.58 -5.27
N PHE A 123 -0.97 -15.14 -4.06
CA PHE A 123 -0.78 -13.77 -3.60
C PHE A 123 -0.29 -13.79 -2.15
N GLU A 124 0.29 -12.67 -1.71
CA GLU A 124 0.74 -12.52 -0.33
C GLU A 124 -0.22 -11.65 0.48
N VAL A 125 -0.42 -12.03 1.74
CA VAL A 125 -0.99 -11.16 2.79
C VAL A 125 0.12 -10.82 3.75
N GLN A 126 0.49 -9.54 3.80
CA GLN A 126 1.52 -9.01 4.68
C GLN A 126 0.89 -8.10 5.73
N VAL A 127 1.25 -8.30 6.99
CA VAL A 127 0.82 -7.45 8.11
C VAL A 127 2.05 -7.01 8.89
N SER A 128 2.27 -5.70 8.96
CA SER A 128 3.28 -5.09 9.83
C SER A 128 2.72 -4.87 11.23
N LEU A 129 3.50 -5.20 12.26
CA LEU A 129 3.19 -4.93 13.67
C LEU A 129 4.28 -4.07 14.32
N ARG A 130 5.23 -3.56 13.53
CA ARG A 130 6.37 -2.74 14.00
C ARG A 130 5.92 -1.40 14.57
N GLU A 131 4.90 -0.81 13.99
CA GLU A 131 4.34 0.47 14.42
C GLU A 131 2.82 0.47 14.23
N LEU A 132 2.12 1.25 15.04
CA LEU A 132 0.72 1.60 14.80
C LEU A 132 0.65 2.72 13.74
N PRO A 133 -0.49 2.85 13.02
CA PRO A 133 -0.77 4.03 12.23
C PRO A 133 -0.60 5.31 13.06
N VAL A 134 0.09 6.30 12.50
CA VAL A 134 0.28 7.60 13.15
C VAL A 134 -1.05 8.31 13.22
N PHE A 135 -1.82 8.34 12.14
CA PHE A 135 -3.19 8.86 12.16
C PHE A 135 -4.21 7.75 12.43
N PRO A 136 -5.38 8.09 13.01
CA PRO A 136 -6.52 7.18 13.04
C PRO A 136 -6.82 6.68 11.62
N PRO A 137 -6.92 5.36 11.39
CA PRO A 137 -7.29 4.82 10.08
C PRO A 137 -8.65 5.35 9.60
N GLU A 138 -8.75 5.61 8.31
CA GLU A 138 -9.98 6.04 7.65
C GLU A 138 -10.73 4.86 7.05
N GLU A 139 -12.05 4.94 7.03
CA GLU A 139 -12.90 3.94 6.42
C GLU A 139 -13.46 4.51 5.11
N LEU A 140 -12.93 4.03 3.99
CA LEU A 140 -13.22 4.55 2.65
C LEU A 140 -13.73 3.44 1.72
N PRO A 141 -14.69 3.73 0.83
CA PRO A 141 -15.19 2.74 -0.13
C PRO A 141 -14.11 2.37 -1.16
N ILE A 142 -14.14 1.12 -1.62
CA ILE A 142 -13.34 0.70 -2.77
C ILE A 142 -13.84 1.40 -4.04
N HIS A 143 -12.91 1.88 -4.88
CA HIS A 143 -13.21 2.40 -6.22
C HIS A 143 -13.91 1.33 -7.06
N GLU A 144 -15.08 1.68 -7.60
CA GLU A 144 -15.85 0.79 -8.46
C GLU A 144 -15.23 0.68 -9.85
N GLU A 145 -14.46 -0.37 -10.05
CA GLU A 145 -14.05 -0.83 -11.37
C GLU A 145 -15.16 -1.61 -12.09
N ILE A 146 -15.03 -1.75 -13.41
CA ILE A 146 -16.08 -2.37 -14.24
C ILE A 146 -16.42 -3.82 -13.85
N TYR A 147 -15.53 -4.53 -13.15
CA TYR A 147 -15.78 -5.91 -12.72
C TYR A 147 -16.80 -5.98 -11.57
N PHE A 148 -17.04 -4.89 -10.82
CA PHE A 148 -18.03 -4.88 -9.73
C PHE A 148 -19.45 -5.19 -10.25
N ARG A 149 -19.75 -4.88 -11.52
CA ARG A 149 -21.02 -5.24 -12.17
C ARG A 149 -21.30 -6.75 -12.18
N TYR A 150 -20.28 -7.57 -11.99
CA TYR A 150 -20.34 -9.03 -12.05
C TYR A 150 -20.02 -9.69 -10.70
N CYS A 151 -19.74 -8.90 -9.66
CA CYS A 151 -19.52 -9.40 -8.30
C CYS A 151 -20.86 -9.66 -7.59
N GLU A 152 -20.86 -10.61 -6.66
CA GLU A 152 -22.00 -10.92 -5.78
C GLU A 152 -22.22 -9.90 -4.67
N PHE A 153 -21.41 -8.83 -4.63
CA PHE A 153 -21.47 -7.76 -3.66
C PHE A 153 -21.20 -6.42 -4.33
N GLN A 154 -21.73 -5.36 -3.71
CA GLN A 154 -21.45 -3.97 -4.08
C GLN A 154 -20.13 -3.50 -3.46
N SER A 155 -19.65 -2.32 -3.88
CA SER A 155 -18.53 -1.68 -3.18
C SER A 155 -18.84 -1.55 -1.68
N PHE A 156 -17.79 -1.73 -0.88
CA PHE A 156 -17.85 -1.72 0.57
C PHE A 156 -16.67 -0.92 1.13
N PRO A 157 -16.84 -0.33 2.31
CA PRO A 157 -15.76 0.39 2.96
C PRO A 157 -14.65 -0.54 3.46
N VAL A 158 -13.41 -0.04 3.43
CA VAL A 158 -12.24 -0.70 4.01
C VAL A 158 -11.48 0.29 4.89
N LYS A 159 -11.16 -0.15 6.10
CA LYS A 159 -10.28 0.60 7.01
C LYS A 159 -8.86 0.63 6.46
N CYS A 160 -8.33 1.82 6.22
CA CYS A 160 -7.05 2.06 5.56
C CYS A 160 -6.24 3.16 6.24
N MET A 161 -4.93 3.15 6.04
CA MET A 161 -4.07 4.24 6.49
C MET A 161 -4.39 5.52 5.70
N GLN A 162 -4.31 6.67 6.36
CA GLN A 162 -4.53 7.96 5.72
C GLN A 162 -3.51 8.23 4.60
N ARG A 163 -3.95 9.03 3.63
CA ARG A 163 -3.24 9.29 2.39
C ARG A 163 -1.82 9.84 2.59
N ASP A 164 -1.63 10.82 3.47
CA ASP A 164 -0.32 11.43 3.76
C ASP A 164 0.65 10.44 4.42
N GLU A 165 0.12 9.50 5.20
CA GLU A 165 0.93 8.47 5.86
C GLU A 165 1.39 7.40 4.88
N ILE A 166 0.52 6.98 3.94
CA ILE A 166 0.91 6.07 2.85
C ILE A 166 1.94 6.75 1.94
N LEU A 167 1.76 8.04 1.60
CA LEU A 167 2.75 8.81 0.85
C LEU A 167 4.11 8.78 1.54
N SER A 168 4.13 8.98 2.86
CA SER A 168 5.37 8.97 3.64
C SER A 168 6.05 7.59 3.64
N GLU A 169 5.29 6.50 3.68
CA GLU A 169 5.84 5.15 3.47
C GLU A 169 6.40 4.96 2.04
N LYS A 170 5.78 5.57 1.03
CA LYS A 170 6.27 5.53 -0.36
C LYS A 170 7.54 6.34 -0.56
N ILE A 171 7.65 7.52 0.05
CA ILE A 171 8.88 8.32 0.06
C ILE A 171 10.00 7.52 0.73
N ARG A 172 9.75 6.89 1.89
CA ARG A 172 10.72 6.01 2.56
C ARG A 172 11.13 4.83 1.67
N ALA A 173 10.19 4.18 1.00
CA ALA A 173 10.50 3.07 0.09
C ALA A 173 11.34 3.53 -1.11
N ALA A 174 10.96 4.64 -1.75
CA ALA A 174 11.74 5.25 -2.84
C ALA A 174 13.14 5.67 -2.37
N PHE A 175 13.25 6.23 -1.17
CA PHE A 175 14.53 6.51 -0.55
C PHE A 175 15.37 5.23 -0.43
N GLN A 176 14.81 4.10 0.00
CA GLN A 176 15.59 2.88 0.24
C GLN A 176 15.99 2.10 -1.03
N ARG A 177 15.12 2.05 -2.04
CA ARG A 177 15.29 1.18 -3.22
C ARG A 177 14.99 1.81 -4.58
N ALA A 178 14.37 2.99 -4.63
CA ALA A 178 14.05 3.73 -5.85
C ALA A 178 13.47 2.88 -7.00
N SER A 179 12.39 2.13 -6.78
CA SER A 179 11.80 1.31 -7.85
C SER A 179 10.87 2.12 -8.76
N SER A 180 10.66 1.65 -10.00
CA SER A 180 9.74 2.29 -10.97
C SER A 180 8.31 2.38 -10.43
N ARG A 181 7.90 1.41 -9.63
CA ARG A 181 6.61 1.39 -8.91
C ARG A 181 6.51 2.48 -7.85
N ASP A 182 7.57 2.72 -7.08
CA ASP A 182 7.58 3.80 -6.08
C ASP A 182 7.57 5.17 -6.76
N LEU A 183 8.37 5.34 -7.83
CA LEU A 183 8.39 6.57 -8.63
C LEU A 183 6.99 6.89 -9.17
N TYR A 184 6.30 5.89 -9.74
CA TYR A 184 4.95 6.09 -10.26
C TYR A 184 3.94 6.42 -9.16
N ASP A 185 4.00 5.73 -8.02
CA ASP A 185 3.13 6.02 -6.88
C ASP A 185 3.37 7.48 -6.41
N LEU A 186 4.63 7.92 -6.27
CA LEU A 186 4.99 9.30 -5.92
C LEU A 186 4.52 10.33 -6.95
N TYR A 187 4.61 10.01 -8.25
CA TYR A 187 4.09 10.84 -9.32
C TYR A 187 2.58 11.04 -9.21
N LEU A 188 1.80 9.98 -8.93
CA LEU A 188 0.35 10.11 -8.72
C LEU A 188 -0.01 10.97 -7.51
N PHE A 189 0.79 10.90 -6.44
CA PHE A 189 0.64 11.80 -5.30
C PHE A 189 0.97 13.25 -5.66
N ALA A 190 1.98 13.49 -6.49
CA ALA A 190 2.41 14.82 -6.91
C ALA A 190 1.37 15.57 -7.76
N GLU A 191 0.42 14.84 -8.35
CA GLU A 191 -0.70 15.39 -9.12
C GLU A 191 -1.93 15.74 -8.26
N ARG A 192 -1.82 15.64 -6.92
CA ARG A 192 -2.95 15.78 -6.00
C ARG A 192 -2.52 16.50 -4.72
N PRO A 193 -3.41 17.24 -4.03
CA PRO A 193 -3.05 17.93 -2.79
C PRO A 193 -2.70 16.93 -1.69
N PHE A 194 -1.72 17.29 -0.85
CA PHE A 194 -1.33 16.62 0.39
C PHE A 194 -0.71 17.65 1.34
N ASN A 195 -0.66 17.37 2.65
CA ASN A 195 -0.09 18.32 3.61
C ASN A 195 1.43 18.13 3.73
N ARG A 196 2.19 19.11 3.21
CA ARG A 196 3.67 19.06 3.20
C ARG A 196 4.28 18.99 4.60
N GLU A 197 3.70 19.67 5.59
CA GLU A 197 4.19 19.62 6.97
C GLU A 197 3.96 18.26 7.61
N HIS A 198 2.79 17.65 7.37
CA HIS A 198 2.51 16.28 7.79
C HIS A 198 3.51 15.32 7.14
N VAL A 199 3.72 15.41 5.83
CA VAL A 199 4.63 14.51 5.11
C VAL A 199 6.07 14.66 5.59
N LYS A 200 6.58 15.89 5.85
CA LYS A 200 7.92 16.08 6.44
C LYS A 200 8.08 15.32 7.76
N ALA A 201 7.12 15.50 8.68
CA ALA A 201 7.16 14.86 9.98
C ALA A 201 7.04 13.34 9.88
N LEU A 202 6.09 12.85 9.07
CA LEU A 202 5.85 11.42 8.88
C LEU A 202 7.02 10.73 8.21
N VAL A 203 7.66 11.33 7.20
CA VAL A 203 8.86 10.75 6.57
C VAL A 203 9.98 10.58 7.60
N ALA A 204 10.26 11.61 8.40
CA ALA A 204 11.26 11.52 9.47
C ALA A 204 10.94 10.40 10.47
N ILE A 205 9.67 10.29 10.91
CA ILE A 205 9.21 9.25 11.85
C ILE A 205 9.29 7.86 11.22
N LYS A 206 8.82 7.67 9.98
CA LYS A 206 8.81 6.38 9.30
C LYS A 206 10.23 5.87 9.03
N CYS A 207 11.15 6.77 8.69
CA CYS A 207 12.58 6.49 8.57
C CYS A 207 13.23 6.15 9.92
N TRP A 208 12.91 6.90 10.98
CA TRP A 208 13.34 6.61 12.35
C TRP A 208 12.87 5.22 12.80
N ASN A 209 11.61 4.84 12.56
CA ASN A 209 11.08 3.51 12.94
C ASN A 209 11.89 2.33 12.37
N VAL A 210 12.45 2.48 11.17
CA VAL A 210 13.26 1.44 10.51
C VAL A 210 14.77 1.63 10.68
N ARG A 211 15.19 2.53 11.57
CA ARG A 211 16.58 2.86 11.88
C ARG A 211 17.40 3.42 10.71
N ASP A 212 16.73 4.08 9.78
CA ASP A 212 17.32 4.59 8.55
C ASP A 212 17.23 6.12 8.53
N PRO A 213 18.31 6.86 8.81
CA PRO A 213 18.26 8.32 8.87
C PRO A 213 17.94 8.91 7.49
N PHE A 214 16.79 9.57 7.38
CA PHE A 214 16.35 10.16 6.13
C PHE A 214 17.33 11.23 5.65
N ASN A 215 17.70 11.17 4.37
CA ASN A 215 18.53 12.16 3.71
C ASN A 215 17.79 12.67 2.46
N PRO A 216 17.28 13.92 2.46
CA PRO A 216 16.53 14.48 1.34
C PRO A 216 17.34 14.57 0.04
N GLU A 217 18.61 14.96 0.11
CA GLU A 217 19.49 15.07 -1.06
C GLU A 217 19.71 13.69 -1.70
N LEU A 218 20.01 12.69 -0.87
CA LEU A 218 20.16 11.31 -1.34
C LEU A 218 18.85 10.73 -1.88
N PHE A 219 17.70 11.09 -1.28
CA PHE A 219 16.40 10.71 -1.81
C PHE A 219 16.18 11.28 -3.22
N LEU A 220 16.41 12.58 -3.42
CA LEU A 220 16.25 13.21 -4.73
C LEU A 220 17.25 12.66 -5.75
N ASP A 221 18.51 12.45 -5.36
CA ASP A 221 19.54 11.83 -6.21
C ASP A 221 19.14 10.41 -6.67
N ARG A 222 18.61 9.60 -5.75
CA ARG A 222 18.07 8.26 -6.05
C ARG A 222 16.87 8.30 -6.98
N VAL A 223 15.99 9.31 -6.82
CA VAL A 223 14.85 9.51 -7.71
C VAL A 223 15.32 9.88 -9.12
N GLU A 224 16.31 10.75 -9.23
CA GLU A 224 16.84 11.21 -10.52
C GLU A 224 17.59 10.11 -11.28
N LYS A 225 18.42 9.34 -10.57
CA LYS A 225 19.37 8.38 -11.15
C LYS A 225 18.92 6.92 -11.05
N GLY A 226 17.69 6.67 -10.63
CA GLY A 226 17.17 5.31 -10.45
C GLY A 226 17.19 4.49 -11.73
N ASP A 227 17.63 3.23 -11.64
CA ASP A 227 17.55 2.26 -12.73
C ASP A 227 16.14 1.65 -12.80
N TYR A 228 15.25 2.37 -13.48
CA TYR A 228 13.83 2.06 -13.49
C TYR A 228 13.47 1.01 -14.54
N ASN A 229 12.87 -0.09 -14.09
CA ASN A 229 12.24 -1.05 -15.00
C ASN A 229 10.89 -0.52 -15.50
N TRP A 230 10.91 0.17 -16.62
CA TRP A 230 9.74 0.78 -17.27
C TRP A 230 8.82 -0.25 -17.92
N GLU A 231 9.36 -1.37 -18.39
CA GLU A 231 8.57 -2.44 -18.99
C GLU A 231 7.69 -3.12 -17.95
N ASP A 232 8.25 -3.44 -16.76
CA ASP A 232 7.48 -3.97 -15.63
C ASP A 232 6.40 -2.99 -15.21
N LEU A 233 6.73 -1.69 -15.07
CA LEU A 233 5.74 -0.68 -14.73
C LEU A 233 4.63 -0.60 -15.80
N GLY A 234 4.98 -0.57 -17.08
CA GLY A 234 4.01 -0.50 -18.19
C GLY A 234 3.02 -1.65 -18.19
N ARG A 235 3.44 -2.87 -17.80
CA ARG A 235 2.55 -4.04 -17.67
C ARG A 235 1.57 -3.95 -16.49
N LEU A 236 1.83 -3.04 -15.55
CA LEU A 236 0.97 -2.76 -14.39
C LEU A 236 0.08 -1.53 -14.58
N LEU A 237 0.19 -0.82 -15.71
CA LEU A 237 -0.60 0.36 -15.99
C LEU A 237 -1.68 0.09 -17.03
N HIS A 238 -2.69 0.95 -17.02
CA HIS A 238 -3.64 0.96 -18.11
C HIS A 238 -2.94 1.31 -19.43
N ARG A 239 -3.37 0.69 -20.53
CA ARG A 239 -2.72 0.88 -21.83
C ARG A 239 -2.72 2.37 -22.20
N GLY A 240 -1.53 2.90 -22.51
CA GLY A 240 -1.34 4.31 -22.88
C GLY A 240 -1.33 5.28 -21.69
N SER A 241 -1.41 4.78 -20.45
CA SER A 241 -1.40 5.62 -19.24
C SER A 241 -0.02 5.83 -18.63
N LEU A 242 1.03 5.18 -19.16
CA LEU A 242 2.41 5.42 -18.72
C LEU A 242 2.85 6.80 -19.19
N PRO A 243 3.12 7.76 -18.28
CA PRO A 243 3.62 9.07 -18.67
C PRO A 243 5.07 8.98 -19.19
N PRO A 244 5.54 9.98 -19.95
CA PRO A 244 6.96 10.10 -20.31
C PRO A 244 7.87 10.04 -19.07
N GLN A 245 8.94 9.25 -19.16
CA GLN A 245 9.84 8.95 -18.04
C GLN A 245 10.44 10.22 -17.42
N GLU A 246 11.00 11.10 -18.27
CA GLU A 246 11.56 12.38 -17.85
C GLU A 246 10.53 13.28 -17.17
N GLN A 247 9.27 13.26 -17.64
CA GLN A 247 8.21 14.05 -17.02
C GLN A 247 7.92 13.56 -15.60
N MET A 248 7.83 12.25 -15.38
CA MET A 248 7.62 11.70 -14.05
C MET A 248 8.75 12.06 -13.10
N ILE A 249 10.00 11.85 -13.53
CA ILE A 249 11.18 12.14 -12.71
C ILE A 249 11.22 13.63 -12.36
N ARG A 250 11.11 14.53 -13.35
CA ARG A 250 11.12 15.99 -13.11
C ARG A 250 10.01 16.44 -12.17
N LYS A 251 8.79 15.90 -12.34
CA LYS A 251 7.64 16.24 -11.49
C LYS A 251 7.88 15.78 -10.05
N VAL A 252 8.37 14.57 -9.84
CA VAL A 252 8.69 14.06 -8.49
C VAL A 252 9.82 14.88 -7.85
N LEU A 253 10.91 15.14 -8.57
CA LEU A 253 12.01 15.98 -8.06
C LEU A 253 11.53 17.38 -7.63
N SER A 254 10.71 18.03 -8.47
CA SER A 254 10.16 19.35 -8.17
C SER A 254 9.17 19.33 -7.01
N GLU A 255 8.25 18.36 -6.97
CA GLU A 255 7.17 18.35 -5.99
C GLU A 255 7.66 17.96 -4.60
N TYR A 256 8.71 17.13 -4.49
CA TYR A 256 9.23 16.67 -3.20
C TYR A 256 10.50 17.41 -2.73
N ALA A 257 10.93 18.46 -3.44
CA ALA A 257 12.06 19.30 -3.03
C ALA A 257 11.87 19.95 -1.64
N PHE A 258 10.63 20.18 -1.21
CA PHE A 258 10.33 20.72 0.13
C PHE A 258 10.84 19.84 1.28
N LEU A 259 11.13 18.56 1.03
CA LEU A 259 11.70 17.65 2.03
C LEU A 259 13.12 18.06 2.45
N GLY A 260 13.79 18.94 1.70
CA GLY A 260 15.06 19.53 2.10
C GLY A 260 14.95 20.53 3.25
N ASP A 261 13.75 21.06 3.50
CA ASP A 261 13.48 22.07 4.54
C ASP A 261 12.88 21.42 5.80
N LEU A 262 13.70 20.59 6.46
CA LEU A 262 13.35 19.99 7.75
C LEU A 262 13.72 20.95 8.89
N ASP A 263 12.77 21.19 9.80
CA ASP A 263 13.03 22.00 10.99
C ASP A 263 14.00 21.32 11.96
N ASN A 264 14.49 22.07 12.95
CA ASN A 264 15.44 21.57 13.95
C ASN A 264 14.93 20.35 14.72
N THR A 265 13.63 20.27 14.97
CA THR A 265 13.02 19.17 15.72
C THR A 265 13.02 17.89 14.88
N LEU A 266 12.68 17.99 13.59
CA LEU A 266 12.73 16.85 12.66
C LEU A 266 14.18 16.41 12.40
N LEU A 267 15.12 17.34 12.26
CA LEU A 267 16.55 17.03 12.13
C LEU A 267 17.09 16.30 13.37
N GLU A 268 16.61 16.63 14.57
CA GLU A 268 16.96 15.91 15.79
C GLU A 268 16.49 14.44 15.74
N ILE A 269 15.27 14.18 15.26
CA ILE A 269 14.76 12.82 15.06
C ILE A 269 15.57 12.07 14.01
N VAL A 270 15.85 12.70 12.87
CA VAL A 270 16.65 12.09 11.80
C VAL A 270 18.01 11.64 12.34
N ARG A 271 18.68 12.49 13.12
CA ARG A 271 19.97 12.15 13.77
C ARG A 271 19.85 11.03 14.81
N ASP A 272 18.71 10.94 15.50
CA ASP A 272 18.42 9.88 16.48
C ASP A 272 18.03 8.52 15.85
N SER A 273 17.82 8.44 14.53
CA SER A 273 17.31 7.23 13.84
C SER A 273 18.08 5.96 14.16
N LYS A 274 19.39 6.02 14.45
CA LYS A 274 20.14 4.82 14.85
C LYS A 274 20.03 4.51 16.35
N ALA A 275 20.01 5.55 17.18
CA ALA A 275 20.13 5.45 18.63
C ALA A 275 18.79 5.22 19.34
N HIS A 276 17.68 5.69 18.77
CA HIS A 276 16.32 5.60 19.34
C HIS A 276 16.23 6.13 20.79
N ARG A 277 17.00 7.17 21.13
CA ARG A 277 16.98 7.79 22.46
C ARG A 277 15.88 8.85 22.58
N LYS A 278 15.36 9.35 21.46
CA LYS A 278 14.36 10.44 21.40
C LYS A 278 12.93 9.94 21.26
N LYS A 279 12.60 8.77 21.82
CA LYS A 279 11.25 8.19 21.77
C LYS A 279 10.16 9.16 22.25
N LYS A 280 10.41 9.87 23.36
CA LYS A 280 9.46 10.85 23.91
C LYS A 280 9.15 11.99 22.92
N LEU A 281 10.17 12.48 22.22
CA LEU A 281 10.00 13.53 21.22
C LEU A 281 9.18 13.02 20.03
N VAL A 282 9.47 11.81 19.55
CA VAL A 282 8.67 11.17 18.48
C VAL A 282 7.20 11.04 18.90
N THR A 283 6.93 10.60 20.13
CA THR A 283 5.56 10.52 20.66
C THR A 283 4.87 11.88 20.68
N GLN A 284 5.54 12.94 21.15
CA GLN A 284 4.99 14.30 21.17
C GLN A 284 4.64 14.82 19.77
N ILE A 285 5.47 14.54 18.76
CA ILE A 285 5.17 14.92 17.38
C ILE A 285 3.97 14.15 16.84
N ILE A 286 3.87 12.85 17.14
CA ILE A 286 2.71 12.03 16.76
C ILE A 286 1.42 12.58 17.38
N GLU A 287 1.45 12.96 18.66
CA GLU A 287 0.30 13.57 19.36
C GLU A 287 -0.12 14.88 18.69
N HIS A 288 0.85 15.78 18.43
CA HIS A 288 0.60 17.05 17.74
C HIS A 288 0.05 16.87 16.31
N LEU A 289 0.54 15.86 15.58
CA LEU A 289 0.02 15.51 14.26
C LEU A 289 -1.46 15.07 14.35
N ARG A 290 -1.83 14.28 15.36
CA ARG A 290 -3.22 13.81 15.57
C ARG A 290 -4.17 14.93 15.94
N GLU A 291 -3.74 15.88 16.77
CA GLU A 291 -4.54 17.05 17.16
C GLU A 291 -4.85 17.94 15.95
N LYS A 292 -3.84 18.20 15.10
CA LYS A 292 -4.02 19.00 13.89
C LYS A 292 -4.78 18.28 12.78
N GLY A 293 -4.63 16.96 12.68
CA GLY A 293 -5.32 16.12 11.69
C GLY A 293 -6.84 16.00 11.92
N SER A 294 -7.31 16.29 13.13
CA SER A 294 -8.74 16.22 13.49
C SER A 294 -9.51 17.52 13.18
N SER A 295 -8.88 18.50 12.53
CA SER A 295 -9.40 19.86 12.31
C SER A 295 -9.72 20.20 10.84
N ILE A 296 -9.96 19.20 9.98
CA ILE A 296 -10.32 19.41 8.55
C ILE A 296 -11.63 18.70 8.25
#